data_AF-A0A9P4PA24-F1
#
_entry.id   AF-A0A9P4PA24-F1
#
_cell.length_a   1.000
_cell.length_b   1.000
_cell.length_c   1.000
_cell.angle_alpha   90.00
_cell.angle_beta   90.00
_cell.angle_gamma   90.00
#
_symmetry.space_group_name_H-M   'P 1'
#
loop_
_entity.id
_entity.type
_entity.pdbx_description
1 polymer ?
#
loop_
_entity_poly.entity_id
_entity_poly.type
_entity_poly.pdbx_seq_one_letter_code
_entity_poly.pdbx_strand_id
1 'polypeptide(L)'
;MAPPQNPDHAPLKQIEYRSYLRTIELYHYPHHVLPITQFEEMFAAKTPGFVRRLESKDTLCNNDGSEKNQVPDGDEVPIGFTEVAYLFNVFRYRGRPKSRGSALGFRLLDEDRIEWMCFDRPIHSLLAEATTDGGVRLFDKVADLERADDTKRAKGTVNGWLEHRDWCTGLEIAAKPVLELTIVEESRARLDEDKARDAGHVEVDADKNSA
;
A
#
# COMPACT_ATOMS: atom_id res chain seq x y z
N MET A 1 12.18 -11.57 0.39
CA MET A 1 11.20 -12.50 -0.23
C MET A 1 9.83 -11.89 -0.09
N ALA A 2 9.12 -11.61 -1.20
CA ALA A 2 7.72 -11.20 -1.10
C ALA A 2 6.89 -12.36 -0.51
N PRO A 3 5.96 -12.10 0.43
CA PRO A 3 5.15 -13.15 1.01
C PRO A 3 4.35 -13.88 -0.10
N PRO A 4 4.23 -15.22 -0.03
CA PRO A 4 3.51 -15.99 -1.02
C PRO A 4 2.07 -15.50 -1.11
N GLN A 5 1.64 -15.12 -2.31
CA GLN A 5 0.25 -14.78 -2.57
C GLN A 5 -0.59 -16.00 -2.24
N ASN A 6 -1.50 -15.88 -1.27
CA ASN A 6 -2.42 -16.97 -0.96
C ASN A 6 -3.29 -17.21 -2.21
N PRO A 7 -3.21 -18.39 -2.85
CA PRO A 7 -3.87 -18.69 -4.13
C PRO A 7 -5.40 -18.61 -4.06
N ASP A 8 -5.96 -18.53 -2.86
CA ASP A 8 -7.39 -18.41 -2.61
C ASP A 8 -7.97 -17.00 -2.82
N HIS A 9 -7.15 -15.96 -3.02
CA HIS A 9 -7.68 -14.61 -3.26
C HIS A 9 -7.88 -14.37 -4.77
N ALA A 10 -9.11 -14.59 -5.25
CA ALA A 10 -9.53 -14.17 -6.59
C ALA A 10 -9.18 -12.68 -6.83
N PRO A 11 -8.89 -12.28 -8.08
CA PRO A 11 -8.39 -10.94 -8.35
C PRO A 11 -9.39 -9.87 -7.89
N LEU A 12 -8.94 -9.02 -6.95
CA LEU A 12 -9.66 -7.82 -6.55
C LEU A 12 -9.85 -6.92 -7.78
N LYS A 13 -11.12 -6.61 -8.09
CA LYS A 13 -11.49 -5.64 -9.13
C LYS A 13 -11.92 -4.35 -8.45
N GLN A 14 -11.24 -3.24 -8.76
CA GLN A 14 -11.67 -1.93 -8.29
C GLN A 14 -13.04 -1.59 -8.87
N ILE A 15 -13.90 -0.97 -8.07
CA ILE A 15 -15.14 -0.42 -8.58
C ILE A 15 -14.86 0.86 -9.37
N GLU A 16 -15.65 1.08 -10.41
CA GLU A 16 -15.54 2.31 -11.20
C GLU A 16 -15.80 3.53 -10.30
N TYR A 17 -15.04 4.60 -10.49
CA TYR A 17 -15.14 5.82 -9.68
C TYR A 17 -16.56 6.35 -9.57
N ARG A 18 -17.31 6.35 -10.68
CA ARG A 18 -18.73 6.76 -10.70
C ARG A 18 -19.61 6.02 -9.69
N SER A 19 -19.27 4.78 -9.35
CA SER A 19 -19.97 3.93 -8.38
C SER A 19 -19.34 3.95 -6.97
N TYR A 20 -18.20 4.61 -6.79
CA TYR A 20 -17.54 4.79 -5.49
C TYR A 20 -18.08 6.02 -4.78
N LEU A 21 -19.04 5.80 -3.88
CA LEU A 21 -19.76 6.82 -3.10
C LEU A 21 -19.34 6.77 -1.62
N ARG A 22 -18.03 6.60 -1.36
CA ARG A 22 -17.49 6.47 0.00
C ARG A 22 -16.50 7.59 0.25
N THR A 23 -16.51 8.12 1.46
CA THR A 23 -15.49 9.03 1.96
C THR A 23 -14.14 8.32 1.96
N ILE A 24 -13.08 9.04 1.60
CA ILE A 24 -11.69 8.61 1.79
C ILE A 24 -11.20 9.22 3.09
N GLU A 25 -10.66 8.39 3.98
CA GLU A 25 -10.07 8.87 5.23
C GLU A 25 -8.58 9.13 5.01
N LEU A 26 -8.10 10.31 5.39
CA LEU A 26 -6.68 10.66 5.33
C LEU A 26 -6.04 10.55 6.71
N TYR A 27 -4.81 10.05 6.71
CA TYR A 27 -4.01 9.88 7.91
C TYR A 27 -2.60 10.43 7.73
N HIS A 28 -1.99 10.84 8.83
CA HIS A 28 -0.55 11.01 8.94
C HIS A 28 0.07 9.73 9.52
N TYR A 29 1.04 9.18 8.80
CA TYR A 29 1.81 8.00 9.20
C TYR A 29 3.25 8.41 9.56
N PRO A 30 3.72 8.18 10.79
CA PRO A 30 5.04 8.61 11.24
C PRO A 30 6.15 7.69 10.73
N HIS A 31 6.55 7.83 9.47
CA HIS A 31 7.57 6.97 8.85
C HIS A 31 8.95 7.09 9.52
N HIS A 32 9.20 8.19 10.26
CA HIS A 32 10.40 8.34 11.10
C HIS A 32 10.42 7.41 12.33
N VAL A 33 9.25 6.96 12.80
CA VAL A 33 9.13 6.01 13.91
C VAL A 33 9.17 4.58 13.40
N LEU A 34 8.41 4.30 12.34
CA LEU A 34 8.37 2.99 11.70
C LEU A 34 8.44 3.18 10.18
N PRO A 35 9.57 2.86 9.53
CA PRO A 35 9.68 2.95 8.07
C PRO A 35 8.59 2.13 7.38
N ILE A 36 8.09 2.64 6.25
CA ILE A 36 7.01 1.97 5.49
C ILE A 36 7.41 0.56 5.06
N THR A 37 8.68 0.37 4.70
CA THR A 37 9.23 -0.95 4.37
C THR A 37 9.16 -1.95 5.53
N GLN A 38 9.41 -1.51 6.77
CA GLN A 38 9.26 -2.36 7.95
C GLN A 38 7.79 -2.64 8.25
N PHE A 39 6.94 -1.62 8.09
CA PHE A 39 5.50 -1.79 8.21
C PHE A 39 5.02 -2.84 7.22
N GLU A 40 5.35 -2.74 5.93
CA GLU A 40 5.05 -3.73 4.89
C GLU A 40 5.44 -5.16 5.30
N GLU A 41 6.69 -5.36 5.75
CA GLU A 41 7.19 -6.67 6.14
C GLU A 41 6.41 -7.24 7.32
N MET A 42 6.13 -6.41 8.33
CA MET A 42 5.31 -6.80 9.48
C MET A 42 3.87 -7.08 9.08
N PHE A 43 3.32 -6.28 8.17
CA PHE A 43 1.91 -6.30 7.81
C PHE A 43 1.55 -7.41 6.84
N ALA A 44 2.30 -7.54 5.75
CA ALA A 44 1.98 -8.45 4.66
C ALA A 44 2.04 -9.91 5.11
N ALA A 45 2.87 -10.23 6.10
CA ALA A 45 2.98 -11.57 6.66
C ALA A 45 1.90 -11.91 7.71
N LYS A 46 1.35 -10.91 8.41
CA LYS A 46 0.51 -11.13 9.61
C LYS A 46 -0.93 -10.63 9.48
N THR A 47 -1.24 -9.81 8.48
CA THR A 47 -2.53 -9.13 8.38
C THR A 47 -3.57 -9.98 7.67
N PRO A 48 -4.67 -10.38 8.35
CA PRO A 48 -5.77 -11.08 7.70
C PRO A 48 -6.37 -10.24 6.56
N GLY A 49 -6.43 -10.84 5.37
CA GLY A 49 -7.06 -10.23 4.21
C GLY A 49 -6.15 -9.34 3.37
N PHE A 50 -4.85 -9.22 3.69
CA PHE A 50 -3.88 -8.66 2.73
C PHE A 50 -3.84 -9.52 1.46
N VAL A 51 -3.90 -8.87 0.30
CA VAL A 51 -3.92 -9.56 -1.01
C VAL A 51 -2.67 -9.26 -1.81
N ARG A 52 -2.31 -7.99 -1.96
CA ARG A 52 -1.17 -7.57 -2.80
C ARG A 52 -0.74 -6.13 -2.55
N ARG A 53 0.50 -5.85 -2.94
CA ARG A 53 1.06 -4.51 -3.14
C ARG A 53 0.92 -4.08 -4.60
N LEU A 54 0.59 -2.81 -4.83
CA LEU A 54 0.63 -2.15 -6.14
C LEU A 54 1.35 -0.81 -5.98
N GLU A 55 1.78 -0.23 -7.09
CA GLU A 55 2.41 1.09 -7.15
C GLU A 55 1.80 1.88 -8.31
N SER A 56 1.64 3.19 -8.12
CA SER A 56 1.27 4.14 -9.17
C SER A 56 2.13 5.38 -9.09
N LYS A 57 2.20 6.17 -10.18
CA LYS A 57 2.67 7.55 -10.10
C LYS A 57 1.80 8.35 -9.12
N ASP A 58 2.37 9.36 -8.47
CA ASP A 58 1.59 10.32 -7.70
C ASP A 58 0.64 11.10 -8.62
N THR A 59 -0.66 10.83 -8.46
CA THR A 59 -1.73 11.49 -9.22
C THR A 59 -2.14 12.82 -8.61
N LEU A 60 -1.68 13.18 -7.42
CA LEU A 60 -1.93 14.46 -6.76
C LEU A 60 -0.93 15.54 -7.20
N CYS A 61 0.19 15.15 -7.84
CA CYS A 61 1.17 16.06 -8.39
C CYS A 61 0.98 16.32 -9.90
N ASN A 62 1.37 17.52 -10.33
CA ASN A 62 1.57 17.89 -11.73
C ASN A 62 2.83 17.23 -12.29
N ASN A 63 3.03 17.32 -13.61
CA ASN A 63 4.20 16.72 -14.27
C ASN A 63 5.54 17.37 -13.87
N ASP A 64 5.51 18.56 -13.29
CA ASP A 64 6.66 19.28 -12.74
C ASP A 64 6.90 18.99 -11.25
N GLY A 65 6.12 18.09 -10.65
CA GLY A 65 6.19 17.74 -9.23
C GLY A 65 5.47 18.72 -8.31
N SER A 66 4.80 19.76 -8.84
CA SER A 66 4.01 20.67 -8.00
C SER A 66 2.71 20.01 -7.56
N GLU A 67 2.23 20.32 -6.35
CA GLU A 67 0.88 19.93 -5.92
C GLU A 67 -0.20 20.44 -6.88
N LYS A 68 -1.17 19.59 -7.24
CA LYS A 68 -2.35 20.00 -8.03
C LYS A 68 -3.35 20.77 -7.19
N ASN A 69 -3.51 20.33 -5.94
CA ASN A 69 -4.45 20.90 -5.00
C ASN A 69 -3.68 21.81 -4.05
N GLN A 70 -4.14 23.03 -3.88
CA GLN A 70 -3.57 23.91 -2.86
C GLN A 70 -3.91 23.33 -1.49
N VAL A 71 -2.88 22.86 -0.78
CA VAL A 71 -2.98 22.50 0.63
C VAL A 71 -3.13 23.80 1.43
N PRO A 72 -4.17 23.97 2.26
CA PRO A 72 -4.29 25.12 3.13
C PRO A 72 -3.10 25.23 4.08
N ASP A 73 -2.67 26.47 4.38
CA ASP A 73 -1.62 26.70 5.37
C ASP A 73 -2.01 26.06 6.73
N GLY A 74 -1.16 25.19 7.26
CA GLY A 74 -1.37 24.43 8.49
C GLY A 74 -1.94 23.02 8.30
N ASP A 75 -2.41 22.66 7.10
CA ASP A 75 -2.84 21.31 6.73
C ASP A 75 -1.71 20.52 6.03
N GLU A 76 -0.47 21.01 6.04
CA GLU A 76 0.66 20.32 5.43
C GLU A 76 1.05 19.05 6.21
N VAL A 77 1.51 18.06 5.47
CA VAL A 77 2.10 16.84 6.05
C VAL A 77 3.37 17.22 6.81
N PRO A 78 3.47 16.93 8.12
CA PRO A 78 4.65 17.28 8.89
C PRO A 78 5.89 16.51 8.42
N ILE A 79 7.07 17.09 8.63
CA ILE A 79 8.34 16.42 8.35
C ILE A 79 8.43 15.10 9.15
N GLY A 80 8.82 14.02 8.47
CA GLY A 80 8.88 12.68 9.07
C GLY A 80 7.54 11.93 9.04
N PHE A 81 6.51 12.49 8.40
CA PHE A 81 5.23 11.85 8.19
C PHE A 81 4.95 11.62 6.71
N THR A 82 4.13 10.60 6.44
CA THR A 82 3.60 10.28 5.12
C THR A 82 2.09 10.42 5.17
N GLU A 83 1.53 11.07 4.15
CA GLU A 83 0.09 11.08 3.95
C GLU A 83 -0.38 9.70 3.47
N VAL A 84 -1.44 9.22 4.10
CA VAL A 84 -2.01 7.91 3.82
C VAL A 84 -3.51 8.03 3.57
N ALA A 85 -3.96 7.53 2.43
CA ALA A 85 -5.38 7.48 2.08
C ALA A 85 -5.96 6.08 2.30
N TYR A 86 -7.07 5.99 3.03
CA TYR A 86 -7.82 4.76 3.20
C TYR A 86 -9.10 4.76 2.34
N LEU A 87 -9.14 3.85 1.37
CA LEU A 87 -10.24 3.68 0.43
C LEU A 87 -11.09 2.48 0.85
N PHE A 88 -12.09 2.73 1.70
CA PHE A 88 -13.01 1.70 2.19
C PHE A 88 -13.95 1.18 1.09
N ASN A 89 -14.05 -0.15 0.95
CA ASN A 89 -14.98 -0.80 0.02
C ASN A 89 -14.75 -0.39 -1.46
N VAL A 90 -13.49 -0.20 -1.84
CA VAL A 90 -13.08 0.15 -3.20
C VAL A 90 -12.97 -1.08 -4.11
N PHE A 91 -12.86 -2.28 -3.55
CA PHE A 91 -12.77 -3.53 -4.32
C PHE A 91 -14.01 -4.41 -4.22
N ARG A 92 -14.30 -5.10 -5.33
CA ARG A 92 -15.21 -6.25 -5.40
C ARG A 92 -14.44 -7.53 -5.61
N TYR A 93 -14.89 -8.56 -4.92
CA TYR A 93 -14.41 -9.92 -5.13
C TYR A 93 -15.24 -10.62 -6.19
N ARG A 94 -14.59 -11.18 -7.23
CA ARG A 94 -15.29 -12.01 -8.23
C ARG A 94 -15.89 -13.24 -7.53
N GLY A 95 -17.20 -13.42 -7.64
CA GLY A 95 -17.93 -14.55 -7.04
C GLY A 95 -18.45 -14.33 -5.62
N ARG A 96 -18.14 -13.21 -4.97
CA ARG A 96 -18.74 -12.84 -3.67
C ARG A 96 -19.23 -11.38 -3.68
N PRO A 97 -20.48 -11.12 -4.13
CA PRO A 97 -21.00 -9.75 -4.29
C PRO A 97 -21.05 -8.94 -2.98
N LYS A 98 -21.01 -9.62 -1.83
CA LYS A 98 -20.96 -9.00 -0.50
C LYS A 98 -19.54 -8.67 -0.01
N SER A 99 -18.48 -9.17 -0.65
CA SER A 99 -17.11 -8.85 -0.23
C SER A 99 -16.80 -7.40 -0.58
N ARG A 100 -16.29 -6.67 0.41
CA ARG A 100 -15.98 -5.24 0.36
C ARG A 100 -14.50 -5.09 0.69
N GLY A 101 -13.65 -5.17 -0.33
CA GLY A 101 -12.21 -5.00 -0.13
C GLY A 101 -11.84 -3.53 -0.01
N SER A 102 -10.69 -3.24 0.59
CA SER A 102 -10.22 -1.87 0.80
C SER A 102 -8.78 -1.70 0.35
N ALA A 103 -8.33 -0.45 0.21
CA ALA A 103 -6.95 -0.12 -0.13
C ALA A 103 -6.40 0.93 0.83
N LEU A 104 -5.11 0.87 1.09
CA LEU A 104 -4.35 1.88 1.82
C LEU A 104 -3.25 2.41 0.88
N GLY A 105 -3.28 3.71 0.58
CA GLY A 105 -2.32 4.37 -0.32
C GLY A 105 -1.36 5.24 0.46
N PHE A 106 -0.06 4.92 0.46
CA PHE A 106 1.01 5.72 1.04
C PHE A 106 1.61 6.63 -0.01
N ARG A 107 1.55 7.95 0.19
CA ARG A 107 2.07 8.93 -0.76
C ARG A 107 3.52 9.25 -0.46
N LEU A 108 4.42 8.72 -1.30
CA LEU A 108 5.87 8.88 -1.16
C LEU A 108 6.32 10.09 -1.98
N LEU A 109 6.20 11.28 -1.38
CA LEU A 109 6.45 12.57 -2.05
C LEU A 109 7.85 12.66 -2.67
N ASP A 110 8.88 12.14 -1.99
CA ASP A 110 10.26 12.16 -2.47
C ASP A 110 10.49 11.28 -3.72
N GLU A 111 9.55 10.39 -4.03
CA GLU A 111 9.67 9.36 -5.06
C GLU A 111 8.60 9.48 -6.15
N ASP A 112 7.77 10.54 -6.13
CA ASP A 112 6.68 10.81 -7.07
C ASP A 112 5.77 9.57 -7.29
N ARG A 113 5.51 8.81 -6.21
CA ARG A 113 4.74 7.56 -6.27
C ARG A 113 3.79 7.37 -5.09
N ILE A 114 2.76 6.58 -5.34
CA ILE A 114 1.85 6.06 -4.31
C ILE A 114 2.03 4.55 -4.24
N GLU A 115 2.32 4.06 -3.04
CA GLU A 115 2.31 2.65 -2.75
C GLU A 115 0.95 2.22 -2.20
N TRP A 116 0.38 1.15 -2.79
CA TRP A 116 -0.95 0.66 -2.46
C TRP A 116 -0.90 -0.72 -1.81
N MET A 117 -1.40 -0.81 -0.59
CA MET A 117 -1.70 -2.08 0.07
C MET A 117 -3.16 -2.44 -0.13
N CYS A 118 -3.43 -3.57 -0.78
CA CYS A 118 -4.78 -4.00 -1.15
C CYS A 118 -5.28 -5.13 -0.25
N PHE A 119 -6.52 -5.01 0.22
CA PHE A 119 -7.15 -5.94 1.15
C PHE A 119 -8.49 -6.48 0.61
N ASP A 120 -8.80 -7.75 0.88
CA ASP A 120 -10.08 -8.38 0.51
C ASP A 120 -11.26 -8.01 1.43
N ARG A 121 -10.96 -7.29 2.50
CA ARG A 121 -11.87 -6.86 3.56
C ARG A 121 -11.55 -5.42 4.02
N PRO A 122 -12.44 -4.83 4.84
CA PRO A 122 -12.14 -3.59 5.54
C PRO A 122 -11.09 -3.78 6.64
N ILE A 123 -10.30 -2.74 6.92
CA ILE A 123 -9.21 -2.77 7.91
C ILE A 123 -9.29 -1.63 8.94
N HIS A 124 -10.43 -0.95 9.11
CA HIS A 124 -10.57 0.16 10.08
C HIS A 124 -10.11 -0.20 11.50
N SER A 125 -10.49 -1.37 12.02
CA SER A 125 -10.05 -1.81 13.37
C SER A 125 -8.54 -1.87 13.48
N LEU A 126 -7.90 -2.33 12.41
CA LEU A 126 -6.46 -2.43 12.35
C LEU A 126 -5.80 -1.04 12.26
N LEU A 127 -6.38 -0.08 11.52
CA LEU A 127 -5.86 1.29 11.51
C LEU A 127 -5.99 1.95 12.89
N ALA A 128 -7.08 1.67 13.61
CA ALA A 128 -7.33 2.19 14.95
C ALA A 128 -6.42 1.58 16.04
N GLU A 129 -6.02 0.32 15.89
CA GLU A 129 -5.24 -0.44 16.87
C GLU A 129 -3.73 -0.47 16.56
N ALA A 130 -3.33 -0.08 15.35
CA ALA A 130 -1.93 -0.10 14.92
C ALA A 130 -1.06 0.83 15.76
N THR A 131 -0.20 0.21 16.56
CA THR A 131 0.74 0.87 17.46
C THR A 131 2.11 0.20 17.34
N THR A 132 3.17 0.96 17.59
CA THR A 132 4.51 0.41 17.77
C THR A 132 4.64 -0.27 19.13
N ASP A 133 5.72 -1.04 19.33
CA ASP A 133 6.05 -1.63 20.64
C ASP A 133 6.20 -0.57 21.76
N GLY A 134 6.51 0.67 21.38
CA GLY A 134 6.57 1.83 22.28
C GLY A 134 5.20 2.50 22.54
N GLY A 135 4.11 1.96 22.01
CA GLY A 135 2.75 2.51 22.18
C GLY A 135 2.42 3.71 21.30
N VAL A 136 3.27 4.05 20.32
CA VAL A 136 3.02 5.16 19.38
C VAL A 136 2.00 4.72 18.35
N ARG A 137 0.93 5.49 18.17
CA ARG A 137 -0.09 5.24 17.13
C ARG A 137 0.51 5.49 15.75
N LEU A 138 0.25 4.54 14.83
CA LEU A 138 0.78 4.59 13.47
C LEU A 138 -0.10 5.36 12.49
N PHE A 139 -1.39 5.51 12.77
CA PHE A 139 -2.33 6.22 11.91
C PHE A 139 -3.06 7.29 12.72
N ASP A 140 -2.69 8.55 12.50
CA ASP A 140 -3.41 9.70 13.04
C ASP A 140 -4.35 10.26 11.99
N LYS A 141 -5.67 10.18 12.21
CA LYS A 141 -6.66 10.61 11.21
C LYS A 141 -6.72 12.12 11.17
N VAL A 142 -6.51 12.70 9.99
CA VAL A 142 -6.43 14.17 9.83
C VAL A 142 -7.57 14.76 9.00
N ALA A 143 -8.16 13.98 8.08
CA ALA A 143 -9.26 14.50 7.26
C ALA A 143 -10.21 13.39 6.75
N ASP A 144 -11.38 13.86 6.31
CA ASP A 144 -12.39 13.10 5.58
C ASP A 144 -12.61 13.75 4.22
N LEU A 145 -12.20 13.08 3.15
CA LEU A 145 -12.44 13.51 1.78
C LEU A 145 -13.78 12.99 1.30
N GLU A 146 -14.80 13.83 1.36
CA GLU A 146 -16.12 13.52 0.83
C GLU A 146 -16.17 13.64 -0.69
N ARG A 147 -16.82 12.67 -1.35
CA ARG A 147 -17.20 12.81 -2.75
C ARG A 147 -18.32 13.85 -2.85
N ALA A 148 -18.11 14.92 -3.60
CA ALA A 148 -19.15 15.91 -3.88
C ALA A 148 -20.35 15.26 -4.60
N ASP A 149 -21.58 15.47 -4.09
CA ASP A 149 -22.82 15.06 -4.75
C ASP A 149 -23.15 16.01 -5.91
N ASP A 150 -23.33 15.47 -7.12
CA ASP A 150 -23.67 16.22 -8.35
C ASP A 150 -24.92 17.12 -8.23
N THR A 151 -25.76 16.91 -7.21
CA THR A 151 -27.03 17.64 -7.01
C THR A 151 -26.88 18.97 -6.26
N LYS A 152 -25.74 19.21 -5.59
CA LYS A 152 -25.45 20.49 -4.93
C LYS A 152 -24.17 21.04 -5.53
N ARG A 153 -24.31 21.95 -6.49
CA ARG A 153 -23.26 22.95 -6.78
C ARG A 153 -23.06 23.77 -5.49
N ALA A 154 -22.28 23.24 -4.55
CA ALA A 154 -21.96 23.90 -3.31
C ALA A 154 -20.98 25.03 -3.64
N LYS A 155 -21.54 26.22 -3.82
CA LYS A 155 -20.83 27.48 -3.60
C LYS A 155 -20.15 27.36 -2.22
N GLY A 156 -18.85 27.10 -2.18
CA GLY A 156 -18.05 27.13 -0.95
C GLY A 156 -17.20 25.90 -0.62
N THR A 157 -17.27 24.80 -1.37
CA THR A 157 -16.38 23.65 -1.14
C THR A 157 -15.20 23.73 -2.10
N VAL A 158 -14.03 24.12 -1.59
CA VAL A 158 -12.79 24.17 -2.35
C VAL A 158 -12.32 22.72 -2.59
N ASN A 159 -12.15 22.34 -3.87
CA ASN A 159 -11.30 21.26 -4.38
C ASN A 159 -11.46 19.79 -3.93
N GLY A 160 -12.30 19.42 -2.95
CA GLY A 160 -12.41 18.03 -2.46
C GLY A 160 -12.81 16.96 -3.50
N TRP A 161 -13.41 17.36 -4.64
CA TRP A 161 -13.74 16.43 -5.73
C TRP A 161 -12.53 15.93 -6.52
N LEU A 162 -11.51 16.79 -6.70
CA LEU A 162 -10.34 16.47 -7.52
C LEU A 162 -9.44 15.49 -6.77
N GLU A 163 -9.08 15.80 -5.53
CA GLU A 163 -8.22 14.94 -4.72
C GLU A 163 -8.83 13.56 -4.49
N HIS A 164 -10.12 13.50 -4.12
CA HIS A 164 -10.84 12.23 -3.96
C HIS A 164 -10.82 11.39 -5.24
N ARG A 165 -10.92 12.04 -6.42
CA ARG A 165 -10.80 11.37 -7.72
C ARG A 165 -9.37 10.95 -8.00
N ASP A 166 -8.38 11.79 -7.73
CA ASP A 166 -6.96 11.54 -7.98
C ASP A 166 -6.49 10.31 -7.21
N TRP A 167 -6.90 10.14 -5.94
CA TRP A 167 -6.65 8.92 -5.16
C TRP A 167 -7.24 7.67 -5.85
N CYS A 168 -8.50 7.75 -6.29
CA CYS A 168 -9.15 6.62 -6.98
C CYS A 168 -8.47 6.29 -8.32
N THR A 169 -8.04 7.33 -9.06
CA THR A 169 -7.31 7.18 -10.33
C THR A 169 -5.92 6.62 -10.12
N GLY A 170 -5.21 7.02 -9.07
CA GLY A 170 -3.92 6.44 -8.67
C GLY A 170 -4.04 4.94 -8.49
N LEU A 171 -5.05 4.48 -7.75
CA LEU A 171 -5.30 3.04 -7.58
C LEU A 171 -5.70 2.33 -8.88
N GLU A 172 -6.46 3.00 -9.76
CA GLU A 172 -6.93 2.43 -11.03
C GLU A 172 -5.78 2.14 -11.99
N ILE A 173 -4.78 3.03 -12.02
CA ILE A 173 -3.58 2.88 -12.85
C ILE A 173 -2.46 2.09 -12.15
N ALA A 174 -2.66 1.70 -10.89
CA ALA A 174 -1.64 1.03 -10.11
C ALA A 174 -1.30 -0.36 -10.68
N ALA A 175 -0.01 -0.64 -10.78
CA ALA A 175 0.52 -1.89 -11.31
C ALA A 175 1.31 -2.64 -10.24
N LYS A 176 1.66 -3.91 -10.50
CA LYS A 176 2.60 -4.61 -9.62
C LYS A 176 3.96 -3.91 -9.68
N PRO A 177 4.64 -3.75 -8.53
CA PRO A 177 5.99 -3.20 -8.50
C PRO A 177 6.91 -4.01 -9.42
N VAL A 178 7.69 -3.31 -10.25
CA VAL A 178 8.74 -3.94 -11.05
C VAL A 178 9.92 -4.14 -10.11
N LEU A 179 10.24 -5.39 -9.78
CA LEU A 179 11.45 -5.70 -9.03
C LEU A 179 12.65 -5.38 -9.92
N GLU A 180 13.52 -4.47 -9.49
CA GLU A 180 14.80 -4.26 -10.17
C GLU A 180 15.63 -5.56 -10.13
N LEU A 181 16.14 -5.95 -11.31
CA LEU A 181 16.85 -7.21 -11.56
C LEU A 181 18.05 -7.44 -10.62
N THR A 182 18.66 -6.38 -10.10
CA THR A 182 19.78 -6.41 -9.15
C THR A 182 19.48 -7.21 -7.89
N ILE A 183 18.27 -7.06 -7.32
CA ILE A 183 17.88 -7.80 -6.10
C ILE A 183 17.63 -9.29 -6.41
N VAL A 184 17.16 -9.59 -7.62
CA VAL A 184 16.92 -10.97 -8.08
C VAL A 184 18.24 -11.69 -8.35
N GLU A 185 19.23 -10.98 -8.90
CA GLU A 185 20.57 -11.50 -9.15
C GLU A 185 21.32 -11.77 -7.83
N GLU A 186 21.28 -10.84 -6.86
CA GLU A 186 21.87 -11.08 -5.54
C GLU A 186 21.19 -12.23 -4.80
N SER A 187 19.86 -12.36 -4.90
CA SER A 187 19.11 -13.46 -4.29
C SER A 187 19.42 -14.81 -4.95
N ARG A 188 19.63 -14.82 -6.27
CA ARG A 188 20.07 -16.02 -7.02
C ARG A 188 21.49 -16.41 -6.66
N ALA A 189 22.40 -15.44 -6.57
CA ALA A 189 23.79 -15.69 -6.17
C ALA A 189 23.87 -16.34 -4.78
N ARG A 190 23.09 -15.86 -3.81
CA ARG A 190 23.03 -16.46 -2.46
C ARG A 190 22.48 -17.89 -2.48
N LEU A 191 21.44 -18.16 -3.28
CA LEU A 191 20.87 -19.51 -3.41
C LEU A 191 21.84 -20.50 -4.08
N ASP A 192 22.66 -20.02 -5.02
CA ASP A 192 23.67 -20.85 -5.68
C ASP A 192 24.86 -21.13 -4.75
N GLU A 193 25.25 -20.16 -3.90
CA GLU A 193 26.26 -20.36 -2.85
C GLU A 193 25.81 -21.38 -1.79
N ASP A 194 24.55 -21.30 -1.33
CA ASP A 194 24.01 -22.25 -0.36
C ASP A 194 23.94 -23.68 -0.94
N LYS A 195 23.51 -23.83 -2.21
CA LYS A 195 23.55 -25.12 -2.91
C LYS A 195 24.97 -25.67 -3.07
N ALA A 196 25.95 -24.81 -3.34
CA ALA A 196 27.34 -25.23 -3.45
C ALA A 196 27.90 -25.72 -2.10
N ARG A 197 27.52 -25.08 -0.99
CA ARG A 197 27.89 -25.54 0.37
C ARG A 197 27.25 -26.88 0.72
N ASP A 198 25.97 -27.06 0.41
CA ASP A 198 25.27 -28.32 0.67
C ASP A 198 25.83 -29.48 -0.18
N ALA A 199 26.15 -29.23 -1.45
CA ALA A 199 26.78 -30.23 -2.32
C ALA A 199 28.18 -30.64 -1.79
N GLY A 200 28.97 -29.68 -1.31
CA GLY A 200 30.28 -29.96 -0.71
C GLY A 200 30.22 -30.72 0.62
N HIS A 201 29.10 -30.65 1.36
CA HIS A 201 28.94 -31.43 2.60
C HIS A 201 28.61 -32.90 2.32
N VAL A 202 27.90 -33.19 1.21
CA VAL A 202 27.55 -34.57 0.81
C VAL A 202 28.76 -35.36 0.30
N GLU A 203 29.73 -34.70 -0.35
CA GLU A 203 30.95 -35.38 -0.82
C GLU A 203 31.90 -35.79 0.31
N VAL A 204 31.92 -35.05 1.43
CA VAL A 204 32.84 -35.33 2.55
C VAL A 204 32.40 -36.53 3.40
N ASP A 205 31.10 -36.86 3.40
CA ASP A 205 30.56 -38.03 4.12
C ASP A 205 30.60 -39.33 3.29
N ALA A 206 30.74 -39.24 1.96
CA ALA A 206 30.89 -40.42 1.11
C ALA A 206 32.26 -41.11 1.27
N ASP A 207 33.30 -40.35 1.60
CA ASP A 207 34.68 -40.87 1.75
C ASP A 207 35.00 -41.43 3.14
N LYS A 208 34.11 -41.27 4.13
CA LYS A 208 34.33 -41.79 5.50
C LYS A 208 33.75 -43.17 5.79
N ASN A 209 33.04 -43.78 4.84
CA ASN A 209 32.49 -45.14 4.98
C ASN A 209 33.32 -46.23 4.28
N SER A 210 34.54 -45.92 3.87
CA SER A 210 35.48 -46.87 3.26
C SER A 210 36.80 -46.94 4.04
N ALA A 211 36.75 -47.34 5.31
CA ALA A 211 37.91 -47.81 6.06
C ALA A 211 37.49 -48.76 7.19
#